data_AF-A0A0D8XPP7-F1
#
_entry.id   AF-A0A0D8XPP7-F1
#
_cell.length_a   1.000
_cell.length_b   1.000
_cell.length_c   1.000
_cell.angle_alpha   90.00
_cell.angle_beta   90.00
_cell.angle_gamma   90.00
#
_symmetry.space_group_name_H-M   'P 1'
#
loop_
_entity.id
_entity.type
_entity.pdbx_description
1 polymer ?
#
loop_
_entity_poly.entity_id
_entity_poly.type
_entity_poly.pdbx_seq_one_letter_code
_entity_poly.pdbx_strand_id
1 'polypeptide(L)'
;MLPVTVSDMFGLLMCVYLCIVAIVKMIYQLNHFPDLSYINNGGMCNATGTFPQWIGIQKESNTWQMLGGMVVAIIILAIQSVVVYRQRHRRQGSISLEHLYISYVGRIIKYVFSTLDMKNRVFPSFNMDDFDHDMVHALQFVVDYGFYKFGLELSIIMMAINAWVRMDFLGAIMCIWIGIFSLSRRSVSRKLWYVFLIYLGILFPLQYMVYVGLPMDSCMAYPWDHIFGEPSSLPKNVNFDIWIGLSNYSVNWPPDNLIADFFLLLLTSRQLRVFRCEGDENDSIFHNDDYDLKPNNPRYDFIATQRSFVDFIKIAVFHYGHWLTLIMVLIAGIGGTSLFALGYIMITFWILWQGNNLYVMNPHNNNFKSTLAKWKTLISYTIFTMFCKVALQLVGCVFLDWFFDSDSIHNSMRCTIRQLFSVACVNSVVTAWKNAGVDRLFPHEVDLDRMCAVSSQEAQIGFDVIALAFLVFQYRIFHTWFFQHCMVEYRSEVILANRGAVLKNQLIEKEMKEQNEQQTAKFNEIRRRTQAIRERYNKQMKKGYASLSHKHTQMVSLFIALRS
;
A
#
# COMPACT_ATOMS: atom_id res chain seq x y z
N MET A 1 -29.19 0.25 -11.35
CA MET A 1 -28.38 0.25 -12.58
C MET A 1 -29.03 1.26 -13.50
N LEU A 2 -28.28 2.19 -14.08
CA LEU A 2 -28.77 2.81 -15.31
C LEU A 2 -28.81 1.66 -16.35
N PRO A 3 -29.96 1.35 -16.94
CA PRO A 3 -30.06 0.26 -17.92
C PRO A 3 -29.04 0.50 -19.03
N VAL A 4 -28.53 -0.58 -19.67
CA VAL A 4 -27.53 -0.50 -20.76
C VAL A 4 -27.88 0.57 -21.80
N THR A 5 -29.18 0.76 -22.04
CA THR A 5 -29.76 1.81 -22.85
C THR A 5 -29.30 3.22 -22.46
N VAL A 6 -29.23 3.55 -21.17
CA VAL A 6 -28.85 4.89 -20.70
C VAL A 6 -27.35 5.15 -20.87
N SER A 7 -26.49 4.14 -20.67
CA SER A 7 -25.06 4.29 -20.98
C SER A 7 -24.84 4.54 -22.47
N ASP A 8 -25.58 3.84 -23.33
CA ASP A 8 -25.52 4.04 -24.78
C ASP A 8 -26.06 5.44 -25.17
N MET A 9 -27.12 5.92 -24.52
CA MET A 9 -27.63 7.28 -24.71
C MET A 9 -26.60 8.34 -24.31
N PHE A 10 -25.94 8.19 -23.16
CA PHE A 10 -24.88 9.11 -22.74
C PHE A 10 -23.69 9.08 -23.72
N GLY A 11 -23.30 7.91 -24.21
CA GLY A 11 -22.24 7.79 -25.22
C GLY A 11 -22.57 8.56 -26.51
N LEU A 12 -23.81 8.46 -27.00
CA LEU A 12 -24.28 9.20 -28.17
C LEU A 12 -24.33 10.72 -27.91
N LEU A 13 -24.89 11.14 -26.77
CA LEU A 13 -24.95 12.55 -26.39
C LEU A 13 -23.55 13.17 -26.29
N MET A 14 -22.60 12.45 -25.69
CA MET A 14 -21.20 12.89 -25.61
C MET A 14 -20.55 12.98 -26.99
N CYS A 15 -20.83 12.05 -27.90
CA CYS A 15 -20.30 12.10 -29.26
C CYS A 15 -20.83 13.31 -30.03
N VAL A 16 -22.15 13.57 -29.95
CA VAL A 16 -22.78 14.76 -30.54
C VAL A 16 -22.18 16.04 -29.95
N TYR A 17 -22.03 16.11 -28.62
CA TYR A 17 -21.43 17.25 -27.94
C TYR A 17 -19.99 17.51 -28.41
N LEU A 18 -19.14 16.47 -28.45
CA LEU A 18 -17.75 16.60 -28.90
C LEU A 18 -17.67 17.05 -30.37
N CYS A 19 -18.55 16.56 -31.25
CA CYS A 19 -18.62 17.00 -32.63
C CYS A 19 -19.02 18.48 -32.74
N ILE A 20 -20.03 18.92 -31.99
CA ILE A 20 -20.46 20.33 -31.97
C ILE A 20 -19.30 21.21 -31.49
N VAL A 21 -18.64 20.86 -30.39
CA VAL A 21 -17.50 21.63 -29.86
C VAL A 21 -16.34 21.67 -30.87
N ALA A 22 -16.02 20.54 -31.51
CA ALA A 22 -14.98 20.49 -32.54
C ALA A 22 -15.28 21.42 -33.72
N ILE A 23 -16.53 21.42 -34.22
CA ILE A 23 -16.98 22.31 -35.29
C ILE A 23 -16.87 23.77 -34.86
N VAL A 24 -17.35 24.11 -33.65
CA VAL A 24 -17.26 25.47 -33.10
C VAL A 24 -15.81 25.95 -33.02
N LYS A 25 -14.89 25.10 -32.52
CA LYS A 25 -13.47 25.43 -32.47
C LYS A 25 -12.85 25.61 -33.87
N MET A 26 -13.24 24.81 -34.86
CA MET A 26 -12.80 24.97 -36.25
C MET A 26 -13.29 26.27 -36.88
N ILE A 27 -14.57 26.61 -36.69
CA ILE A 27 -15.17 27.85 -37.21
C ILE A 27 -14.45 29.07 -36.63
N TYR A 28 -14.10 29.03 -35.34
CA TYR A 28 -13.39 30.14 -34.67
C TYR A 28 -11.97 30.37 -35.21
N GLN A 29 -11.34 29.38 -35.85
CA GLN A 29 -10.03 29.56 -36.50
C GLN A 29 -10.10 30.35 -37.82
N LEU A 30 -11.30 30.58 -38.37
CA LEU A 30 -11.43 31.35 -39.60
C LEU A 30 -10.96 32.80 -39.40
N ASN A 31 -10.20 33.31 -40.36
CA ASN A 31 -9.67 34.69 -40.34
C ASN A 31 -10.74 35.77 -40.27
N HIS A 32 -12.00 35.43 -40.57
CA HIS A 32 -13.12 36.36 -40.47
C HIS A 32 -13.46 36.75 -39.03
N PHE A 33 -13.25 35.87 -38.06
CA PHE A 33 -13.49 36.19 -36.65
C PHE A 33 -12.27 36.92 -36.07
N PRO A 34 -12.42 38.13 -35.51
CA PRO A 34 -11.32 38.77 -34.78
C PRO A 34 -10.97 37.94 -33.54
N ASP A 35 -9.71 38.02 -33.11
CA ASP A 35 -9.31 37.35 -31.88
C ASP A 35 -9.91 38.08 -30.68
N LEU A 36 -11.01 37.51 -30.15
CA LEU A 36 -11.74 38.07 -29.02
C LEU A 36 -10.95 37.96 -27.70
N SER A 37 -9.79 37.31 -27.70
CA SER A 37 -8.89 37.27 -26.54
C SER A 37 -8.22 38.61 -26.22
N TYR A 38 -8.24 39.56 -27.16
CA TYR A 38 -7.65 40.89 -26.99
C TYR A 38 -8.68 42.00 -26.74
N ILE A 39 -9.98 41.68 -26.70
CA ILE A 39 -11.01 42.69 -26.42
C ILE A 39 -11.04 42.95 -24.91
N ASN A 40 -10.24 43.94 -24.50
CA ASN A 40 -10.23 44.45 -23.14
C ASN A 40 -11.56 45.18 -22.89
N ASN A 41 -12.43 44.60 -22.07
CA ASN A 41 -13.69 45.22 -21.64
C ASN A 41 -13.39 46.40 -20.71
N GLY A 42 -13.06 47.55 -21.30
CA GLY A 42 -13.07 48.87 -20.67
C GLY A 42 -12.70 48.93 -19.18
N GLY A 43 -11.41 48.87 -18.86
CA GLY A 43 -10.77 49.55 -17.72
C GLY A 43 -11.24 49.31 -16.28
N MET A 44 -12.29 48.54 -15.99
CA MET A 44 -12.77 48.37 -14.60
C MET A 44 -11.98 47.33 -13.80
N CYS A 45 -11.34 46.35 -14.44
CA CYS A 45 -10.48 45.37 -13.79
C CYS A 45 -9.29 44.99 -14.68
N ASN A 46 -8.15 44.65 -14.06
CA ASN A 46 -6.98 44.13 -14.75
C ASN A 46 -7.16 42.64 -15.08
N ALA A 47 -8.14 42.32 -15.93
CA ALA A 47 -8.44 40.95 -16.34
C ALA A 47 -7.41 40.46 -17.38
N THR A 48 -6.70 39.38 -17.08
CA THR A 48 -5.74 38.74 -18.00
C THR A 48 -6.38 37.68 -18.89
N GLY A 49 -7.54 37.14 -18.50
CA GLY A 49 -8.27 36.08 -19.21
C GLY A 49 -9.65 36.55 -19.66
N THR A 50 -9.96 36.29 -20.93
CA THR A 50 -11.23 36.70 -21.56
C THR A 50 -12.31 35.60 -21.50
N PHE A 51 -13.58 35.98 -21.66
CA PHE A 51 -14.73 35.07 -21.65
C PHE A 51 -14.65 33.96 -22.72
N PRO A 52 -14.20 34.20 -23.97
CA PRO A 52 -13.98 33.12 -24.93
C PRO A 52 -12.92 32.11 -24.47
N GLN A 53 -11.85 32.58 -23.82
CA GLN A 53 -10.83 31.69 -23.24
C GLN A 53 -11.40 30.86 -22.09
N TRP A 54 -12.27 31.43 -21.24
CA TRP A 54 -12.98 30.70 -20.17
C TRP A 54 -13.89 29.58 -20.72
N ILE A 55 -14.57 29.81 -21.86
CA ILE A 55 -15.33 28.75 -22.57
C ILE A 55 -14.39 27.69 -23.20
N GLY A 56 -13.10 27.99 -23.35
CA GLY A 56 -12.11 27.10 -23.97
C GLY A 56 -11.99 27.27 -25.49
N ILE A 57 -12.36 28.45 -26.00
CA ILE A 57 -12.22 28.86 -27.40
C ILE A 57 -11.05 29.84 -27.50
N GLN A 58 -9.94 29.36 -28.06
CA GLN A 58 -8.73 30.14 -28.29
C GLN A 58 -8.22 29.89 -29.71
N LYS A 59 -7.65 30.93 -30.34
CA LYS A 59 -6.93 30.77 -31.60
C LYS A 59 -5.59 30.09 -31.32
N GLU A 60 -5.35 28.96 -31.96
CA GLU A 60 -4.15 28.16 -31.73
C GLU A 60 -3.50 27.85 -33.07
N SER A 61 -2.18 28.04 -33.13
CA SER A 61 -1.41 27.83 -34.36
C SER A 61 -1.34 26.34 -34.74
N ASN A 62 -1.32 25.47 -33.74
CA ASN A 62 -1.23 24.03 -33.89
C ASN A 62 -2.62 23.37 -33.82
N THR A 63 -3.12 22.92 -34.98
CA THR A 63 -4.42 22.23 -35.09
C THR A 63 -4.52 21.01 -34.17
N TRP A 64 -3.42 20.28 -33.96
CA TRP A 64 -3.38 19.10 -33.11
C TRP A 64 -3.55 19.42 -31.62
N GLN A 65 -2.98 20.51 -31.12
CA GLN A 65 -3.16 20.93 -29.73
C GLN A 65 -4.61 21.36 -29.46
N MET A 66 -5.28 21.93 -30.47
CA MET A 66 -6.68 22.32 -30.38
C MET A 66 -7.66 21.14 -30.42
N LEU A 67 -7.46 20.19 -31.34
CA LEU A 67 -8.46 19.15 -31.67
C LEU A 67 -8.06 17.74 -31.26
N GLY A 68 -6.77 17.47 -31.03
CA GLY A 68 -6.23 16.12 -30.87
C GLY A 68 -6.95 15.32 -29.78
N GLY A 69 -7.16 15.92 -28.60
CA GLY A 69 -7.88 15.27 -27.50
C GLY A 69 -9.33 14.89 -27.84
N MET A 70 -10.06 15.79 -28.52
CA MET A 70 -11.45 15.53 -28.92
C MET A 70 -11.54 14.47 -30.02
N VAL A 71 -10.63 14.51 -31.00
CA VAL A 71 -10.57 13.51 -32.09
C VAL A 71 -10.26 12.13 -31.51
N VAL A 72 -9.28 12.03 -30.61
CA VAL A 72 -8.95 10.77 -29.92
C VAL A 72 -10.15 10.26 -29.11
N ALA A 73 -10.85 11.13 -28.38
CA ALA A 73 -12.05 10.75 -27.64
C ALA A 73 -13.18 10.21 -28.56
N ILE A 74 -13.42 10.86 -29.70
CA ILE A 74 -14.41 10.39 -30.70
C ILE A 74 -13.99 9.03 -31.27
N ILE A 75 -12.71 8.83 -31.61
CA ILE A 75 -12.19 7.54 -32.09
C ILE A 75 -12.39 6.45 -31.03
N ILE A 76 -12.10 6.73 -29.75
CA ILE A 76 -12.28 5.77 -28.66
C ILE A 76 -13.77 5.39 -28.50
N LEU A 77 -14.68 6.37 -28.52
CA LEU A 77 -16.13 6.12 -28.45
C LEU A 77 -16.61 5.29 -29.65
N ALA A 78 -16.12 5.59 -30.85
CA ALA A 78 -16.41 4.82 -32.05
C ALA A 78 -15.92 3.38 -31.91
N ILE A 79 -14.67 3.16 -31.49
CA ILE A 79 -14.10 1.82 -31.25
C ILE A 79 -14.93 1.07 -30.20
N GLN A 80 -15.30 1.71 -29.09
CA GLN A 80 -16.15 1.11 -28.06
C GLN A 80 -17.47 0.63 -28.66
N SER A 81 -18.15 1.47 -29.46
CA SER A 81 -19.41 1.09 -30.10
C SER A 81 -19.25 -0.08 -31.07
N VAL A 82 -18.16 -0.10 -31.86
CA VAL A 82 -17.83 -1.18 -32.80
C VAL A 82 -17.57 -2.49 -32.07
N VAL A 83 -16.81 -2.45 -30.97
CA VAL A 83 -16.52 -3.63 -30.14
C VAL A 83 -17.81 -4.18 -29.54
N VAL A 84 -18.66 -3.34 -28.96
CA VAL A 84 -19.95 -3.76 -28.39
C VAL A 84 -20.86 -4.34 -29.47
N TYR A 85 -20.92 -3.71 -30.65
CA TYR A 85 -21.69 -4.22 -31.79
C TYR A 85 -21.18 -5.59 -32.25
N ARG A 86 -19.86 -5.75 -32.42
CA ARG A 86 -19.23 -7.01 -32.83
C ARG A 86 -19.45 -8.11 -31.81
N GLN A 87 -19.35 -7.80 -30.52
CA GLN A 87 -19.64 -8.76 -29.45
C GLN A 87 -21.11 -9.19 -29.46
N ARG A 88 -22.04 -8.25 -29.66
CA ARG A 88 -23.48 -8.55 -29.78
C ARG A 88 -23.76 -9.47 -30.96
N HIS A 89 -23.15 -9.19 -32.12
CA HIS A 89 -23.31 -10.00 -33.32
C HIS A 89 -22.72 -11.42 -33.18
N ARG A 90 -21.50 -11.56 -32.65
CA ARG A 90 -20.92 -12.89 -32.35
C ARG A 90 -21.81 -13.71 -31.40
N ARG A 91 -22.39 -13.06 -30.38
CA ARG A 91 -23.29 -13.73 -29.42
C ARG A 91 -24.58 -14.19 -30.08
N GLN A 92 -25.17 -13.41 -30.99
CA GLN A 92 -26.35 -13.84 -31.76
C GLN A 92 -26.04 -15.04 -32.66
N GLY A 93 -24.83 -15.12 -33.22
CA GLY A 93 -24.36 -16.29 -33.98
C GLY A 93 -24.23 -17.57 -33.13
N SER A 94 -23.76 -17.47 -31.89
CA SER A 94 -23.64 -18.64 -30.98
C SER A 94 -24.95 -19.09 -30.33
N ILE A 95 -25.89 -18.16 -30.09
CA ILE A 95 -27.21 -18.44 -29.47
C ILE A 95 -28.08 -19.32 -30.38
N SER A 96 -27.89 -19.28 -31.71
CA SER A 96 -28.64 -20.12 -32.65
C SER A 96 -28.37 -21.63 -32.52
N LEU A 97 -27.25 -22.02 -31.88
CA LEU A 97 -26.91 -23.43 -31.61
C LEU A 97 -27.41 -23.93 -30.24
N GLU A 98 -27.63 -23.04 -29.26
CA GLU A 98 -28.04 -23.40 -27.90
C GLU A 98 -29.56 -23.42 -27.68
N HIS A 99 -30.34 -22.73 -28.52
CA HIS A 99 -31.80 -22.72 -28.45
C HIS A 99 -32.45 -24.09 -28.65
N LEU A 100 -31.74 -25.07 -29.21
CA LEU A 100 -32.26 -26.43 -29.37
C LEU A 100 -32.25 -27.24 -28.06
N TYR A 101 -31.49 -26.82 -27.05
CA TYR A 101 -31.34 -27.57 -25.79
C TYR A 101 -32.16 -26.96 -24.62
N ILE A 102 -32.48 -25.67 -24.68
CA ILE A 102 -33.04 -24.91 -23.54
C ILE A 102 -34.58 -25.01 -23.43
N SER A 103 -35.28 -25.54 -24.43
CA SER A 103 -36.76 -25.61 -24.39
C SER A 103 -37.35 -26.61 -23.37
N TYR A 104 -36.54 -27.44 -22.71
CA TYR A 104 -37.05 -28.59 -21.93
C TYR A 104 -37.08 -28.44 -20.40
N VAL A 105 -36.49 -27.40 -19.78
CA VAL A 105 -36.40 -27.34 -18.30
C VAL A 105 -36.73 -25.97 -17.72
N GLY A 106 -37.94 -25.85 -17.17
CA GLY A 106 -38.48 -24.66 -16.49
C GLY A 106 -37.86 -24.38 -15.11
N ARG A 107 -36.59 -23.93 -15.07
CA ARG A 107 -35.94 -23.31 -13.88
C ARG A 107 -35.35 -21.94 -14.25
N ILE A 108 -36.19 -21.01 -14.68
CA ILE A 108 -35.73 -19.88 -15.51
C ILE A 108 -35.16 -18.69 -14.69
N ILE A 109 -35.58 -18.44 -13.45
CA ILE A 109 -35.22 -17.17 -12.78
C ILE A 109 -33.79 -17.14 -12.18
N LYS A 110 -33.31 -18.25 -11.59
CA LYS A 110 -31.96 -18.30 -10.97
C LYS A 110 -30.84 -18.42 -12.02
N TYR A 111 -31.12 -19.03 -13.17
CA TYR A 111 -30.18 -19.18 -14.28
C TYR A 111 -30.06 -17.91 -15.15
N VAL A 112 -31.11 -17.09 -15.26
CA VAL A 112 -31.04 -15.83 -16.03
C VAL A 112 -30.05 -14.83 -15.40
N PHE A 113 -29.89 -14.82 -14.07
CA PHE A 113 -28.89 -13.98 -13.42
C PHE A 113 -27.47 -14.57 -13.52
N SER A 114 -27.32 -15.89 -13.38
CA SER A 114 -26.04 -16.61 -13.60
C SER A 114 -25.51 -16.44 -15.02
N THR A 115 -26.38 -16.46 -16.03
CA THR A 115 -26.02 -16.24 -17.45
C THR A 115 -25.67 -14.78 -17.76
N LEU A 116 -26.20 -13.82 -17.00
CA LEU A 116 -25.80 -12.40 -17.09
C LEU A 116 -24.38 -12.15 -16.54
N ASP A 117 -23.94 -12.94 -15.56
CA ASP A 117 -22.59 -12.87 -15.00
C ASP A 117 -21.57 -13.61 -15.86
N MET A 118 -21.94 -14.75 -16.47
CA MET A 118 -21.13 -15.40 -17.51
C MET A 118 -20.91 -14.48 -18.74
N LYS A 119 -21.82 -13.53 -18.97
CA LYS A 119 -21.81 -12.59 -20.11
C LYS A 119 -20.72 -11.52 -20.06
N ASN A 120 -20.03 -11.33 -18.94
CA ASN A 120 -19.05 -10.25 -18.74
C ASN A 120 -17.63 -10.72 -18.43
N ARG A 121 -17.37 -12.03 -18.48
CA ARG A 121 -16.03 -12.60 -18.24
C ARG A 121 -15.24 -12.69 -19.54
N VAL A 122 -13.92 -12.58 -19.43
CA VAL A 122 -12.99 -12.77 -20.55
C VAL A 122 -12.87 -14.26 -20.87
N PHE A 123 -12.84 -15.13 -19.85
CA PHE A 123 -12.73 -16.59 -19.99
C PHE A 123 -13.97 -17.30 -19.41
N PRO A 124 -15.07 -17.42 -20.19
CA PRO A 124 -16.32 -17.98 -19.70
C PRO A 124 -16.25 -19.48 -19.35
N SER A 125 -15.28 -20.22 -19.90
CA SER A 125 -15.06 -21.66 -19.63
C SER A 125 -14.31 -21.93 -18.33
N PHE A 126 -13.76 -20.90 -17.69
CA PHE A 126 -12.96 -21.05 -16.47
C PHE A 126 -13.86 -21.21 -15.23
N ASN A 127 -13.55 -22.21 -14.40
CA ASN A 127 -14.19 -22.45 -13.11
C ASN A 127 -13.30 -21.96 -11.96
N MET A 128 -13.89 -21.37 -10.92
CA MET A 128 -13.16 -20.72 -9.83
C MET A 128 -12.31 -21.70 -9.00
N ASP A 129 -12.75 -22.95 -8.89
CA ASP A 129 -12.06 -23.96 -8.09
C ASP A 129 -10.78 -24.48 -8.77
N ASP A 130 -10.66 -24.30 -10.09
CA ASP A 130 -9.54 -24.83 -10.87
C ASP A 130 -8.32 -23.88 -10.90
N PHE A 131 -8.37 -22.76 -10.18
CA PHE A 131 -7.33 -21.73 -10.19
C PHE A 131 -5.95 -22.23 -9.70
N ASP A 132 -5.92 -23.35 -8.98
CA ASP A 132 -4.73 -23.93 -8.34
C ASP A 132 -3.95 -24.92 -9.21
N HIS A 133 -4.52 -25.33 -10.34
CA HIS A 133 -3.92 -26.34 -11.21
C HIS A 133 -2.64 -25.84 -11.89
N ASP A 134 -2.73 -24.73 -12.63
CA ASP A 134 -1.61 -24.18 -13.39
C ASP A 134 -1.52 -22.67 -13.25
N MET A 135 -0.34 -22.12 -13.55
CA MET A 135 -0.12 -20.68 -13.62
C MET A 135 -1.10 -19.97 -14.58
N VAL A 136 -1.42 -20.61 -15.70
CA VAL A 136 -2.35 -20.04 -16.70
C VAL A 136 -3.74 -19.89 -16.11
N HIS A 137 -4.22 -20.91 -15.40
CA HIS A 137 -5.51 -20.89 -14.69
C HIS A 137 -5.51 -19.84 -13.57
N ALA A 138 -4.40 -19.68 -12.84
CA ALA A 138 -4.25 -18.61 -11.85
C ALA A 138 -4.29 -17.21 -12.49
N LEU A 139 -3.68 -17.00 -13.66
CA LEU A 139 -3.74 -15.73 -14.37
C LEU A 139 -5.16 -15.43 -14.88
N GLN A 140 -5.85 -16.44 -15.43
CA GLN A 140 -7.26 -16.33 -15.83
C GLN A 140 -8.14 -15.92 -14.64
N PHE A 141 -7.90 -16.50 -13.46
CA PHE A 141 -8.57 -16.12 -12.22
C PHE A 141 -8.31 -14.65 -11.84
N VAL A 142 -7.07 -14.16 -11.93
CA VAL A 142 -6.76 -12.76 -11.62
C VAL A 142 -7.49 -11.80 -12.57
N VAL A 143 -7.56 -12.14 -13.86
CA VAL A 143 -8.23 -11.30 -14.87
C VAL A 143 -9.74 -11.25 -14.65
N ASP A 144 -10.40 -12.39 -14.43
CA ASP A 144 -11.87 -12.45 -14.34
C ASP A 144 -12.39 -12.16 -12.93
N TYR A 145 -11.69 -12.60 -11.89
CA TYR A 145 -12.13 -12.54 -10.49
C TYR A 145 -11.29 -11.63 -9.59
N GLY A 146 -10.17 -11.07 -10.07
CA GLY A 146 -9.29 -10.23 -9.26
C GLY A 146 -10.01 -9.08 -8.58
N PHE A 147 -10.75 -8.26 -9.36
CA PHE A 147 -11.54 -7.17 -8.79
C PHE A 147 -12.77 -7.65 -7.99
N TYR A 148 -13.34 -8.82 -8.34
CA TYR A 148 -14.44 -9.40 -7.57
C TYR A 148 -14.00 -9.77 -6.14
N LYS A 149 -12.80 -10.35 -5.99
CA LYS A 149 -12.25 -10.76 -4.68
C LYS A 149 -11.59 -9.62 -3.91
N PHE A 150 -10.78 -8.78 -4.57
CA PHE A 150 -9.94 -7.75 -3.94
C PHE A 150 -10.42 -6.31 -4.17
N GLY A 151 -11.63 -6.12 -4.72
CA GLY A 151 -12.08 -4.79 -5.15
C GLY A 151 -12.25 -3.78 -4.02
N LEU A 152 -12.59 -4.21 -2.80
CA LEU A 152 -12.68 -3.31 -1.63
C LEU A 152 -11.29 -2.81 -1.23
N GLU A 153 -10.34 -3.73 -1.13
CA GLU A 153 -8.95 -3.48 -0.78
C GLU A 153 -8.31 -2.53 -1.81
N LEU A 154 -8.49 -2.81 -3.10
CA LEU A 154 -8.06 -1.92 -4.20
C LEU A 154 -8.75 -0.56 -4.17
N SER A 155 -10.03 -0.48 -3.80
CA SER A 155 -10.73 0.81 -3.69
C SER A 155 -10.18 1.64 -2.52
N ILE A 156 -9.89 1.02 -1.38
CA ILE A 156 -9.27 1.71 -0.23
C ILE A 156 -7.88 2.23 -0.60
N ILE A 157 -7.09 1.46 -1.36
CA ILE A 157 -5.78 1.90 -1.85
C ILE A 157 -5.92 3.09 -2.80
N MET A 158 -6.89 3.06 -3.73
CA MET A 158 -7.16 4.22 -4.58
C MET A 158 -7.62 5.44 -3.78
N MET A 159 -8.42 5.27 -2.72
CA MET A 159 -8.78 6.36 -1.81
C MET A 159 -7.55 6.96 -1.14
N ALA A 160 -6.60 6.12 -0.72
CA ALA A 160 -5.35 6.57 -0.12
C ALA A 160 -4.45 7.31 -1.12
N ILE A 161 -4.36 6.83 -2.37
CA ILE A 161 -3.68 7.53 -3.47
C ILE A 161 -4.34 8.88 -3.75
N ASN A 162 -5.68 8.93 -3.78
CA ASN A 162 -6.42 10.18 -3.95
C ASN A 162 -6.09 11.19 -2.85
N ALA A 163 -6.07 10.76 -1.59
CA ALA A 163 -5.66 11.61 -0.47
C ALA A 163 -4.21 12.12 -0.61
N TRP A 164 -3.30 11.29 -1.13
CA TRP A 164 -1.90 11.66 -1.35
C TRP A 164 -1.72 12.66 -2.49
N VAL A 165 -2.43 12.50 -3.60
CA VAL A 165 -2.34 13.44 -4.73
C VAL A 165 -2.86 14.83 -4.33
N ARG A 166 -3.92 14.87 -3.50
CA ARG A 166 -4.62 16.12 -3.18
C ARG A 166 -4.01 16.89 -2.01
N MET A 167 -3.73 16.23 -0.89
CA MET A 167 -3.20 16.86 0.34
C MET A 167 -3.94 18.15 0.75
N ASP A 168 -5.27 18.14 0.59
CA ASP A 168 -6.19 19.26 0.82
C ASP A 168 -7.29 18.87 1.84
N PHE A 169 -8.25 19.76 2.08
CA PHE A 169 -9.38 19.52 2.98
C PHE A 169 -10.20 18.28 2.58
N LEU A 170 -10.44 18.08 1.27
CA LEU A 170 -11.16 16.91 0.77
C LEU A 170 -10.36 15.63 1.01
N GLY A 171 -9.03 15.68 0.88
CA GLY A 171 -8.12 14.61 1.27
C GLY A 171 -8.25 14.22 2.74
N ALA A 172 -8.40 15.19 3.65
CA ALA A 172 -8.64 14.92 5.07
C ALA A 172 -9.97 14.19 5.30
N ILE A 173 -11.04 14.59 4.60
CA ILE A 173 -12.33 13.89 4.62
C ILE A 173 -12.19 12.47 4.04
N MET A 174 -11.40 12.29 2.98
CA MET A 174 -11.13 10.95 2.43
C MET A 174 -10.42 10.05 3.45
N CYS A 175 -9.46 10.56 4.22
CA CYS A 175 -8.83 9.80 5.32
C CYS A 175 -9.84 9.30 6.36
N ILE A 176 -10.87 10.09 6.67
CA ILE A 176 -11.96 9.67 7.56
C ILE A 176 -12.76 8.52 6.93
N TRP A 177 -13.11 8.62 5.64
CA TRP A 177 -13.79 7.54 4.93
C TRP A 177 -12.94 6.26 4.85
N ILE A 178 -11.63 6.39 4.62
CA ILE A 178 -10.67 5.27 4.65
C ILE A 178 -10.70 4.59 6.04
N GLY A 179 -10.70 5.37 7.12
CA GLY A 179 -10.86 4.88 8.49
C GLY A 179 -12.14 4.07 8.70
N ILE A 180 -13.26 4.62 8.26
CA ILE A 180 -14.57 3.96 8.35
C ILE A 180 -14.53 2.61 7.63
N PHE A 181 -14.05 2.56 6.38
CA PHE A 181 -14.08 1.32 5.60
C PHE A 181 -13.04 0.28 6.01
N SER A 182 -11.84 0.71 6.43
CA SER A 182 -10.75 -0.19 6.81
C SER A 182 -10.95 -0.83 8.18
N LEU A 183 -11.62 -0.13 9.11
CA LEU A 183 -11.84 -0.60 10.48
C LEU A 183 -13.21 -1.28 10.65
N SER A 184 -14.14 -1.07 9.72
CA SER A 184 -15.47 -1.68 9.73
C SER A 184 -15.49 -3.08 9.12
N ARG A 185 -16.50 -3.87 9.50
CA ARG A 185 -16.76 -5.17 8.85
C ARG A 185 -17.23 -4.97 7.42
N ARG A 186 -16.94 -5.93 6.54
CA ARG A 186 -17.38 -5.92 5.13
C ARG A 186 -18.89 -5.69 4.98
N SER A 187 -19.70 -6.29 5.86
CA SER A 187 -21.16 -6.12 5.88
C SER A 187 -21.62 -4.68 6.18
N VAL A 188 -20.90 -3.96 7.03
CA VAL A 188 -21.14 -2.54 7.32
C VAL A 188 -20.68 -1.68 6.15
N SER A 189 -19.48 -1.95 5.62
CA SER A 189 -18.95 -1.28 4.44
C SER A 189 -19.90 -1.39 3.25
N ARG A 190 -20.52 -2.56 3.03
CA ARG A 190 -21.54 -2.80 1.99
C ARG A 190 -22.74 -1.84 2.08
N LYS A 191 -23.20 -1.55 3.30
CA LYS A 191 -24.33 -0.62 3.53
C LYS A 191 -23.91 0.84 3.34
N LEU A 192 -22.77 1.23 3.91
CA LEU A 192 -22.25 2.60 3.83
C LEU A 192 -21.75 2.96 2.42
N TRP A 193 -21.41 1.97 1.59
CA TRP A 193 -20.89 2.20 0.24
C TRP A 193 -21.84 3.01 -0.66
N TYR A 194 -23.15 2.85 -0.47
CA TYR A 194 -24.16 3.61 -1.22
C TYR A 194 -24.06 5.11 -0.90
N VAL A 195 -23.92 5.44 0.39
CA VAL A 195 -23.76 6.83 0.85
C VAL A 195 -22.47 7.42 0.29
N PHE A 196 -21.38 6.66 0.34
CA PHE A 196 -20.10 7.10 -0.19
C PHE A 196 -20.10 7.32 -1.71
N LEU A 197 -20.77 6.44 -2.48
CA LEU A 197 -20.89 6.65 -3.93
C LEU A 197 -21.73 7.88 -4.27
N ILE A 198 -22.82 8.13 -3.53
CA ILE A 198 -23.63 9.35 -3.71
C ILE A 198 -22.80 10.59 -3.38
N TYR A 199 -22.05 10.55 -2.28
CA TYR A 199 -21.12 11.60 -1.89
C TYR A 199 -20.12 11.92 -3.02
N LEU A 200 -19.43 10.91 -3.57
CA LEU A 200 -18.51 11.12 -4.69
C LEU A 200 -19.22 11.60 -5.97
N GLY A 201 -20.42 11.08 -6.26
CA GLY A 201 -21.20 11.46 -7.43
C GLY A 201 -21.68 12.92 -7.41
N ILE A 202 -21.85 13.50 -6.22
CA ILE A 202 -22.16 14.92 -6.03
C ILE A 202 -20.87 15.75 -5.98
N LEU A 203 -19.84 15.26 -5.28
CA LEU A 203 -18.59 15.99 -5.09
C LEU A 203 -17.85 16.22 -6.41
N PHE A 204 -17.75 15.21 -7.27
CA PHE A 204 -17.01 15.29 -8.53
C PHE A 204 -17.48 16.43 -9.46
N PRO A 205 -18.78 16.56 -9.81
CA PRO A 205 -19.24 17.68 -10.64
C PRO A 205 -19.13 19.03 -9.92
N LEU A 206 -19.36 19.09 -8.59
CA LEU A 206 -19.19 20.32 -7.83
C LEU A 206 -17.75 20.82 -7.86
N GLN A 207 -16.78 19.93 -7.66
CA GLN A 207 -15.37 20.25 -7.72
C GLN A 207 -14.96 20.71 -9.11
N TYR A 208 -15.46 20.08 -10.17
CA TYR A 208 -15.23 20.55 -11.54
C TYR A 208 -15.74 21.98 -11.73
N MET A 209 -16.95 22.30 -11.25
CA MET A 209 -17.50 23.66 -11.29
C MET A 209 -16.63 24.66 -10.52
N VAL A 210 -16.12 24.27 -9.34
CA VAL A 210 -15.22 25.13 -8.55
C VAL A 210 -13.88 25.31 -9.25
N TYR A 211 -13.31 24.30 -9.90
CA TYR A 211 -12.04 24.46 -10.61
C TYR A 211 -12.17 25.32 -11.88
N VAL A 212 -13.32 25.26 -12.57
CA VAL A 212 -13.62 26.15 -13.71
C VAL A 212 -13.81 27.60 -13.26
N GLY A 213 -14.45 27.81 -12.10
CA GLY A 213 -14.65 29.14 -11.53
C GLY A 213 -15.53 30.06 -12.39
N LEU A 214 -15.58 31.33 -11.98
CA LEU A 214 -16.25 32.41 -12.70
C LEU A 214 -15.35 33.02 -13.77
N PRO A 215 -15.93 33.61 -14.85
CA PRO A 215 -15.14 34.30 -15.86
C PRO A 215 -14.55 35.61 -15.30
N MET A 216 -13.24 35.81 -15.50
CA MET A 216 -12.50 37.00 -15.04
C MET A 216 -13.07 38.31 -15.59
N ASP A 217 -13.55 38.30 -16.85
CA ASP A 217 -14.18 39.45 -17.50
C ASP A 217 -15.42 39.99 -16.78
N SER A 218 -16.07 39.16 -15.96
CA SER A 218 -17.27 39.58 -15.23
C SER A 218 -16.96 40.44 -14.01
N CYS A 219 -15.68 40.62 -13.63
CA CYS A 219 -15.25 41.46 -12.50
C CYS A 219 -15.95 41.13 -11.16
N MET A 220 -16.47 39.91 -11.00
CA MET A 220 -17.15 39.50 -9.76
C MET A 220 -16.12 38.93 -8.80
N ALA A 221 -16.04 39.49 -7.59
CA ALA A 221 -15.30 38.90 -6.49
C ALA A 221 -15.96 37.59 -6.03
N TYR A 222 -15.16 36.62 -5.61
CA TYR A 222 -15.70 35.40 -5.03
C TYR A 222 -16.23 35.66 -3.62
N PRO A 223 -17.27 34.94 -3.17
CA PRO A 223 -17.84 35.12 -1.83
C PRO A 223 -16.84 34.91 -0.68
N TRP A 224 -15.77 34.15 -0.92
CA TRP A 224 -14.75 33.80 0.07
C TRP A 224 -13.52 34.72 0.04
N ASP A 225 -13.46 35.71 -0.86
CA ASP A 225 -12.32 36.62 -1.02
C ASP A 225 -11.98 37.43 0.25
N HIS A 226 -12.95 37.58 1.16
CA HIS A 226 -12.83 38.36 2.39
C HIS A 226 -12.93 37.53 3.69
N ILE A 227 -12.73 36.20 3.65
CA ILE A 227 -12.88 35.34 4.85
C ILE A 227 -12.05 35.82 6.05
N PHE A 228 -10.82 36.29 5.81
CA PHE A 228 -9.94 36.82 6.87
C PHE A 228 -10.00 38.35 7.02
N GLY A 229 -10.94 39.03 6.33
CA GLY A 229 -11.07 40.50 6.32
C GLY A 229 -10.00 41.23 5.51
N GLU A 230 -8.99 40.52 5.01
CA GLU A 230 -7.87 41.00 4.19
C GLU A 230 -8.17 40.82 2.68
N PRO A 231 -7.50 41.55 1.78
CA PRO A 231 -7.70 41.41 0.33
C PRO A 231 -7.33 40.01 -0.18
N SER A 232 -8.06 39.50 -1.18
CA SER A 232 -7.90 38.15 -1.76
C SER A 232 -6.54 37.88 -2.41
N SER A 233 -5.77 38.92 -2.72
CA SER A 233 -4.40 38.81 -3.22
C SER A 233 -3.35 38.52 -2.15
N LEU A 234 -3.73 38.55 -0.86
CA LEU A 234 -2.79 38.29 0.23
C LEU A 234 -2.44 36.79 0.27
N PRO A 235 -1.16 36.41 0.42
CA PRO A 235 -0.71 35.01 0.32
C PRO A 235 -1.47 34.05 1.24
N LYS A 236 -1.82 34.50 2.46
CA LYS A 236 -2.58 33.73 3.44
C LYS A 236 -3.98 33.34 2.93
N ASN A 237 -4.72 34.25 2.30
CA ASN A 237 -6.05 33.98 1.76
C ASN A 237 -5.95 33.02 0.57
N VAL A 238 -5.00 33.26 -0.34
CA VAL A 238 -4.77 32.39 -1.50
C VAL A 238 -4.38 30.97 -1.06
N ASN A 239 -3.49 30.83 -0.09
CA ASN A 239 -3.09 29.51 0.42
C ASN A 239 -4.24 28.78 1.12
N PHE A 240 -5.14 29.52 1.79
CA PHE A 240 -6.34 28.96 2.39
C PHE A 240 -7.34 28.47 1.34
N ASP A 241 -7.58 29.27 0.30
CA ASP A 241 -8.42 28.88 -0.83
C ASP A 241 -7.87 27.62 -1.51
N ILE A 242 -6.55 27.53 -1.69
CA ILE A 242 -5.89 26.34 -2.24
C ILE A 242 -6.12 25.12 -1.35
N TRP A 243 -5.98 25.26 -0.02
CA TRP A 243 -6.15 24.13 0.91
C TRP A 243 -7.59 23.65 1.03
N ILE A 244 -8.59 24.55 1.01
CA ILE A 244 -10.01 24.13 0.96
C ILE A 244 -10.38 23.57 -0.41
N GLY A 245 -9.76 24.07 -1.48
CA GLY A 245 -10.10 23.74 -2.86
C GLY A 245 -11.09 24.72 -3.50
N LEU A 246 -11.04 26.01 -3.13
CA LEU A 246 -11.94 27.07 -3.61
C LEU A 246 -11.36 27.81 -4.82
N SER A 247 -12.20 28.23 -5.76
CA SER A 247 -11.76 28.98 -6.94
C SER A 247 -11.08 30.30 -6.54
N ASN A 248 -9.97 30.65 -7.17
CA ASN A 248 -9.36 31.95 -7.02
C ASN A 248 -8.76 32.36 -8.38
N TYR A 249 -8.94 33.60 -8.80
CA TYR A 249 -8.42 34.08 -10.10
C TYR A 249 -6.90 34.04 -10.21
N SER A 250 -6.20 34.04 -9.07
CA SER A 250 -4.73 33.95 -9.01
C SER A 250 -4.23 32.51 -9.13
N VAL A 251 -5.11 31.51 -9.06
CA VAL A 251 -4.73 30.10 -8.97
C VAL A 251 -5.20 29.35 -10.22
N ASN A 252 -4.29 28.65 -10.87
CA ASN A 252 -4.59 27.72 -11.94
C ASN A 252 -4.59 26.29 -11.38
N TRP A 253 -5.71 25.60 -11.50
CA TRP A 253 -5.92 24.28 -10.92
C TRP A 253 -5.31 23.18 -11.81
N PRO A 254 -4.44 22.30 -11.27
CA PRO A 254 -3.91 21.19 -12.05
C PRO A 254 -4.99 20.13 -12.33
N PRO A 255 -4.95 19.47 -13.50
CA PRO A 255 -5.93 18.45 -13.87
C PRO A 255 -5.76 17.14 -13.07
N ASP A 256 -4.60 16.91 -12.45
CA ASP A 256 -4.23 15.65 -11.80
C ASP A 256 -5.21 15.25 -10.69
N ASN A 257 -5.68 16.22 -9.90
CA ASN A 257 -6.65 15.98 -8.82
C ASN A 257 -7.97 15.40 -9.36
N LEU A 258 -8.50 15.99 -10.45
CA LEU A 258 -9.74 15.54 -11.09
C LEU A 258 -9.56 14.15 -11.73
N ILE A 259 -8.39 13.85 -12.28
CA ILE A 259 -8.08 12.53 -12.84
C ILE A 259 -8.11 11.46 -11.74
N ALA A 260 -7.47 11.74 -10.60
CA ALA A 260 -7.49 10.84 -9.44
C ALA A 260 -8.92 10.62 -8.91
N ASP A 261 -9.73 11.68 -8.83
CA ASP A 261 -11.14 11.62 -8.43
C ASP A 261 -11.99 10.79 -9.38
N PHE A 262 -11.76 10.93 -10.68
CA PHE A 262 -12.44 10.13 -11.70
C PHE A 262 -12.15 8.63 -11.53
N PHE A 263 -10.88 8.26 -11.35
CA PHE A 263 -10.53 6.85 -11.13
C PHE A 263 -11.07 6.31 -9.81
N LEU A 264 -11.10 7.14 -8.76
CA LEU A 264 -11.74 6.78 -7.50
C LEU A 264 -13.24 6.52 -7.67
N LEU A 265 -13.96 7.41 -8.36
CA LEU A 265 -15.38 7.23 -8.66
C LEU A 265 -15.62 5.98 -9.52
N LEU A 266 -14.76 5.73 -10.51
CA LEU A 266 -14.82 4.56 -11.37
C LEU A 266 -14.71 3.27 -10.55
N LEU A 267 -13.65 3.12 -9.76
CA LEU A 267 -13.44 1.92 -8.93
C LEU A 267 -14.56 1.76 -7.89
N THR A 268 -14.99 2.84 -7.25
CA THR A 268 -16.09 2.82 -6.26
C THR A 268 -17.41 2.38 -6.89
N SER A 269 -17.71 2.84 -8.11
CA SER A 269 -18.92 2.44 -8.85
C SER A 269 -18.90 0.95 -9.23
N ARG A 270 -17.73 0.42 -9.60
CA ARG A 270 -17.54 -1.01 -9.89
C ARG A 270 -17.63 -1.84 -8.61
N GLN A 271 -17.05 -1.37 -7.51
CA GLN A 271 -17.12 -2.06 -6.23
C GLN A 271 -18.56 -2.13 -5.70
N LEU A 272 -19.39 -1.10 -5.92
CA LEU A 272 -20.81 -1.19 -5.58
C LEU A 272 -21.53 -2.31 -6.34
N ARG A 273 -21.15 -2.55 -7.60
CA ARG A 273 -21.70 -3.66 -8.38
C ARG A 273 -21.30 -5.00 -7.75
N VAL A 274 -20.03 -5.17 -7.37
CA VAL A 274 -19.54 -6.37 -6.69
C VAL A 274 -20.32 -6.60 -5.39
N PHE A 275 -20.50 -5.57 -4.57
CA PHE A 275 -21.26 -5.63 -3.32
C PHE A 275 -22.72 -6.06 -3.48
N ARG A 276 -23.34 -5.82 -4.63
CA ARG A 276 -24.70 -6.28 -4.92
C ARG A 276 -24.75 -7.74 -5.38
N CYS A 277 -23.69 -8.24 -5.99
CA CYS A 277 -23.62 -9.57 -6.56
C CYS A 277 -23.09 -10.61 -5.56
N GLU A 278 -22.16 -10.25 -4.68
CA GLU A 278 -21.33 -11.20 -3.94
C GLU A 278 -22.02 -11.98 -2.81
N GLY A 279 -23.26 -11.63 -2.44
CA GLY A 279 -23.97 -12.28 -1.34
C GLY A 279 -23.11 -12.39 -0.09
N ASP A 280 -22.89 -13.63 0.39
CA ASP A 280 -22.04 -13.94 1.55
C ASP A 280 -20.76 -14.71 1.16
N GLU A 281 -20.51 -14.94 -0.13
CA GLU A 281 -19.38 -15.78 -0.61
C GLU A 281 -18.00 -15.15 -0.40
N ASN A 282 -17.95 -13.82 -0.29
CA ASN A 282 -16.73 -13.03 -0.12
C ASN A 282 -16.51 -12.54 1.31
N ASP A 283 -17.38 -12.92 2.23
CA ASP A 283 -17.24 -12.59 3.64
C ASP A 283 -16.09 -13.39 4.28
N SER A 284 -15.63 -12.91 5.43
CA SER A 284 -14.51 -13.52 6.14
C SER A 284 -14.90 -14.87 6.78
N ILE A 285 -13.91 -15.72 7.01
CA ILE A 285 -14.11 -17.00 7.74
C ILE A 285 -14.73 -16.77 9.13
N PHE A 286 -14.39 -15.65 9.77
CA PHE A 286 -14.80 -15.30 11.13
C PHE A 286 -16.13 -14.52 11.16
N HIS A 287 -17.09 -14.87 10.30
CA HIS A 287 -18.38 -14.17 10.19
C HIS A 287 -19.16 -14.15 11.52
N ASN A 288 -19.04 -15.19 12.34
CA ASN A 288 -19.76 -15.33 13.62
C ASN A 288 -18.98 -14.84 14.86
N ASP A 289 -17.86 -14.13 14.67
CA ASP A 289 -16.92 -13.76 15.75
C ASP A 289 -16.28 -14.96 16.49
N ASP A 290 -16.41 -16.17 15.94
CA ASP A 290 -15.68 -17.36 16.35
C ASP A 290 -14.34 -17.41 15.63
N TYR A 291 -13.27 -16.99 16.31
CA TYR A 291 -11.91 -16.94 15.79
C TYR A 291 -11.14 -18.26 15.99
N ASP A 292 -11.86 -19.37 16.07
CA ASP A 292 -11.31 -20.72 16.28
C ASP A 292 -10.89 -21.38 14.97
N LEU A 293 -9.98 -22.35 15.08
CA LEU A 293 -9.55 -23.19 13.97
C LEU A 293 -10.71 -24.07 13.50
N LYS A 294 -11.15 -23.90 12.25
CA LYS A 294 -12.26 -24.70 11.70
C LYS A 294 -11.75 -26.07 11.23
N PRO A 295 -12.29 -27.19 11.73
CA PRO A 295 -11.76 -28.52 11.40
C PRO A 295 -11.94 -28.90 9.92
N ASN A 296 -13.00 -28.40 9.27
CA ASN A 296 -13.32 -28.71 7.87
C ASN A 296 -12.91 -27.54 6.97
N ASN A 297 -11.62 -27.46 6.61
CA ASN A 297 -11.16 -26.50 5.60
C ASN A 297 -11.51 -27.02 4.20
N PRO A 298 -12.26 -26.26 3.37
CA PRO A 298 -12.59 -26.68 2.00
C PRO A 298 -11.38 -26.68 1.05
N ARG A 299 -10.26 -26.06 1.42
CA ARG A 299 -9.05 -25.99 0.59
C ARG A 299 -7.99 -26.97 1.06
N TYR A 300 -7.33 -27.62 0.11
CA TYR A 300 -6.23 -28.54 0.39
C TYR A 300 -5.03 -27.81 1.01
N ASP A 301 -4.19 -28.57 1.70
CA ASP A 301 -2.97 -28.07 2.31
C ASP A 301 -1.86 -27.93 1.27
N PHE A 302 -1.57 -26.68 0.89
CA PHE A 302 -0.55 -26.32 -0.09
C PHE A 302 0.86 -26.21 0.52
N ILE A 303 0.98 -26.21 1.86
CA ILE A 303 2.28 -26.15 2.55
C ILE A 303 2.89 -27.55 2.60
N ALA A 304 2.11 -28.54 3.03
CA ALA A 304 2.58 -29.92 3.13
C ALA A 304 2.76 -30.60 1.77
N THR A 305 1.88 -30.32 0.80
CA THR A 305 1.92 -30.94 -0.53
C THR A 305 1.86 -29.87 -1.63
N GLN A 306 3.01 -29.61 -2.25
CA GLN A 306 3.15 -28.66 -3.36
C GLN A 306 2.86 -29.39 -4.67
N ARG A 307 1.84 -28.94 -5.42
CA ARG A 307 1.42 -29.58 -6.69
C ARG A 307 1.80 -28.75 -7.91
N SER A 308 1.74 -27.43 -7.79
CA SER A 308 1.97 -26.50 -8.90
C SER A 308 2.86 -25.33 -8.49
N PHE A 309 3.36 -24.56 -9.47
CA PHE A 309 4.11 -23.34 -9.18
C PHE A 309 3.27 -22.30 -8.41
N VAL A 310 1.95 -22.33 -8.58
CA VAL A 310 1.02 -21.43 -7.87
C VAL A 310 1.12 -21.64 -6.36
N ASP A 311 1.38 -22.88 -5.90
CA ASP A 311 1.56 -23.18 -4.47
C ASP A 311 2.81 -22.49 -3.89
N PHE A 312 3.90 -22.38 -4.65
CA PHE A 312 5.08 -21.62 -4.21
C PHE A 312 4.77 -20.12 -4.08
N ILE A 313 3.99 -19.55 -5.01
CA ILE A 313 3.51 -18.16 -4.89
C ILE A 313 2.63 -18.01 -3.66
N LYS A 314 1.72 -18.95 -3.39
CA LYS A 314 0.89 -18.93 -2.19
C LYS A 314 1.74 -18.95 -0.92
N ILE A 315 2.76 -19.79 -0.85
CA ILE A 315 3.66 -19.82 0.32
C ILE A 315 4.35 -18.46 0.47
N ALA A 316 4.88 -17.88 -0.61
CA ALA A 316 5.50 -16.56 -0.57
C ALA A 316 4.54 -15.47 -0.05
N VAL A 317 3.29 -15.46 -0.53
CA VAL A 317 2.30 -14.43 -0.17
C VAL A 317 1.66 -14.68 1.20
N PHE A 318 1.12 -15.87 1.45
CA PHE A 318 0.33 -16.16 2.66
C PHE A 318 1.20 -16.45 3.88
N HIS A 319 2.33 -17.16 3.71
CA HIS A 319 3.22 -17.47 4.82
C HIS A 319 4.16 -16.27 5.06
N TYR A 320 5.00 -15.88 4.10
CA TYR A 320 6.00 -14.82 4.33
C TYR A 320 5.50 -13.37 4.20
N GLY A 321 4.30 -13.12 3.64
CA GLY A 321 3.81 -11.77 3.37
C GLY A 321 3.72 -10.84 4.60
N HIS A 322 3.44 -11.40 5.78
CA HIS A 322 3.34 -10.60 7.00
C HIS A 322 4.69 -9.93 7.38
N TRP A 323 5.82 -10.61 7.18
CA TRP A 323 7.15 -10.02 7.41
C TRP A 323 7.42 -8.86 6.45
N LEU A 324 7.09 -9.05 5.17
CA LEU A 324 7.20 -8.00 4.17
C LEU A 324 6.38 -6.77 4.57
N THR A 325 5.15 -6.98 5.05
CA THR A 325 4.29 -5.87 5.45
C THR A 325 4.83 -5.12 6.68
N LEU A 326 5.39 -5.82 7.67
CA LEU A 326 6.03 -5.17 8.82
C LEU A 326 7.28 -4.39 8.42
N ILE A 327 8.06 -4.88 7.45
CA ILE A 327 9.20 -4.15 6.89
C ILE A 327 8.72 -2.86 6.21
N MET A 328 7.65 -2.91 5.41
CA MET A 328 7.12 -1.71 4.75
C MET A 328 6.62 -0.65 5.74
N VAL A 329 5.99 -1.07 6.83
CA VAL A 329 5.60 -0.18 7.93
C VAL A 329 6.83 0.39 8.65
N LEU A 330 7.87 -0.42 8.85
CA LEU A 330 9.12 0.06 9.43
C LEU A 330 9.82 1.08 8.53
N ILE A 331 9.80 0.89 7.20
CA ILE A 331 10.32 1.86 6.24
C ILE A 331 9.57 3.19 6.35
N ALA A 332 8.24 3.16 6.49
CA ALA A 332 7.45 4.36 6.73
C ALA A 332 7.82 5.06 8.07
N GLY A 333 8.19 4.29 9.10
CA GLY A 333 8.70 4.82 10.37
C GLY A 333 10.12 5.38 10.28
N ILE A 334 11.04 4.75 9.56
CA ILE A 334 12.44 5.21 9.41
C ILE A 334 12.53 6.43 8.47
N GLY A 335 11.60 6.55 7.53
CA GLY A 335 11.55 7.66 6.56
C GLY A 335 11.32 9.04 7.17
N GLY A 336 11.14 9.15 8.50
CA GLY A 336 10.94 10.43 9.20
C GLY A 336 11.54 10.45 10.61
N THR A 337 11.63 11.65 11.17
CA THR A 337 12.08 11.95 12.54
C THR A 337 10.98 12.49 13.45
N SER A 338 9.75 12.60 12.94
CA SER A 338 8.56 13.14 13.59
C SER A 338 7.99 12.19 14.65
N LEU A 339 7.09 12.73 15.46
CA LEU A 339 6.31 11.96 16.42
C LEU A 339 5.50 10.83 15.74
N PHE A 340 5.06 11.02 14.50
CA PHE A 340 4.36 10.00 13.72
C PHE A 340 5.28 8.84 13.33
N ALA A 341 6.49 9.15 12.87
CA ALA A 341 7.52 8.15 12.57
C ALA A 341 7.87 7.31 13.82
N LEU A 342 8.04 7.98 14.97
CA LEU A 342 8.34 7.30 16.24
C LEU A 342 7.23 6.31 16.64
N GLY A 343 5.96 6.65 16.47
CA GLY A 343 4.88 5.72 16.80
C GLY A 343 4.80 4.51 15.87
N TYR A 344 5.12 4.65 14.58
CA TYR A 344 5.28 3.50 13.68
C TYR A 344 6.38 2.56 14.16
N ILE A 345 7.54 3.11 14.50
CA ILE A 345 8.68 2.35 15.00
C ILE A 345 8.30 1.61 16.29
N MET A 346 7.67 2.30 17.25
CA MET A 346 7.29 1.72 18.53
C MET A 346 6.28 0.58 18.38
N ILE A 347 5.19 0.77 17.61
CA ILE A 347 4.16 -0.25 17.41
C ILE A 347 4.72 -1.44 16.61
N THR A 348 5.55 -1.17 15.60
CA THR A 348 6.16 -2.21 14.78
C THR A 348 7.14 -3.05 15.59
N PHE A 349 8.01 -2.44 16.40
CA PHE A 349 8.89 -3.19 17.29
C PHE A 349 8.11 -3.99 18.35
N TRP A 350 7.01 -3.45 18.88
CA TRP A 350 6.15 -4.18 19.81
C TRP A 350 5.55 -5.45 19.19
N ILE A 351 5.18 -5.40 17.91
CA ILE A 351 4.69 -6.56 17.16
C ILE A 351 5.84 -7.52 16.82
N LEU A 352 6.97 -7.01 16.32
CA LEU A 352 8.15 -7.80 15.96
C LEU A 352 8.75 -8.55 17.15
N TRP A 353 8.70 -7.96 18.36
CA TRP A 353 9.18 -8.59 19.59
C TRP A 353 8.50 -9.93 19.89
N GLN A 354 7.24 -10.11 19.49
CA GLN A 354 6.52 -11.37 19.68
C GLN A 354 6.89 -12.43 18.63
N GLY A 355 7.40 -12.02 17.47
CA GLY A 355 7.82 -12.90 16.37
C GLY A 355 6.73 -13.87 15.91
N ASN A 356 7.11 -15.12 15.59
CA ASN A 356 6.17 -16.16 15.14
C ASN A 356 5.13 -16.53 16.21
N ASN A 357 5.42 -16.30 17.50
CA ASN A 357 4.50 -16.58 18.60
C ASN A 357 3.24 -15.69 18.55
N LEU A 358 3.28 -14.59 17.80
CA LEU A 358 2.10 -13.77 17.52
C LEU A 358 1.04 -14.52 16.70
N TYR A 359 1.45 -15.38 15.77
CA TYR A 359 0.55 -16.11 14.88
C TYR A 359 0.13 -17.46 15.45
N VAL A 360 0.82 -17.93 16.48
CA VAL A 360 0.39 -19.09 17.24
C VAL A 360 -0.83 -18.69 18.07
N MET A 361 -1.95 -19.36 17.83
CA MET A 361 -3.13 -19.23 18.68
C MET A 361 -2.74 -19.47 20.14
N ASN A 362 -3.17 -18.56 21.02
CA ASN A 362 -2.88 -18.69 22.44
C ASN A 362 -3.39 -20.06 22.95
N PRO A 363 -2.53 -20.91 23.55
CA PRO A 363 -2.89 -22.25 23.99
C PRO A 363 -4.08 -22.31 24.97
N HIS A 364 -4.31 -21.24 25.74
CA HIS A 364 -5.36 -21.21 26.76
C HIS A 364 -6.74 -20.76 26.25
N ASN A 365 -6.80 -19.96 25.18
CA ASN A 365 -8.06 -19.38 24.68
C ASN A 365 -8.36 -19.79 23.22
N ASN A 366 -7.39 -20.40 22.52
CA ASN A 366 -7.48 -20.80 21.10
C ASN A 366 -7.95 -19.69 20.14
N ASN A 367 -7.84 -18.42 20.55
CA ASN A 367 -8.54 -17.32 19.92
C ASN A 367 -7.59 -16.41 19.13
N PHE A 368 -7.78 -16.32 17.82
CA PHE A 368 -6.98 -15.47 16.92
C PHE A 368 -7.31 -13.96 17.02
N LYS A 369 -8.33 -13.59 17.80
CA LYS A 369 -8.78 -12.21 18.00
C LYS A 369 -7.68 -11.26 18.50
N SER A 370 -6.77 -11.74 19.37
CA SER A 370 -5.69 -10.88 19.90
C SER A 370 -4.73 -10.43 18.80
N THR A 371 -4.38 -11.35 17.90
CA THR A 371 -3.50 -11.07 16.76
C THR A 371 -4.16 -10.10 15.79
N LEU A 372 -5.42 -10.36 15.44
CA LEU A 372 -6.18 -9.48 14.57
C LEU A 372 -6.36 -8.07 15.17
N ALA A 373 -6.56 -7.97 16.49
CA ALA A 373 -6.66 -6.68 17.18
C ALA A 373 -5.36 -5.86 17.07
N LYS A 374 -4.18 -6.50 17.18
CA LYS A 374 -2.88 -5.80 17.03
C LYS A 374 -2.69 -5.25 15.62
N TRP A 375 -3.04 -6.03 14.59
CA TRP A 375 -3.00 -5.57 13.20
C TRP A 375 -4.01 -4.45 12.93
N LYS A 376 -5.21 -4.55 13.52
CA LYS A 376 -6.21 -3.48 13.44
C LYS A 376 -5.74 -2.20 14.14
N THR A 377 -5.02 -2.30 15.26
CA THR A 377 -4.37 -1.15 15.91
C THR A 377 -3.34 -0.51 14.98
N LEU A 378 -2.54 -1.30 14.27
CA LEU A 378 -1.54 -0.79 13.33
C LEU A 378 -2.19 -0.08 12.12
N ILE A 379 -3.25 -0.64 11.55
CA ILE A 379 -4.06 0.02 10.51
C ILE A 379 -4.66 1.32 11.03
N SER A 380 -5.25 1.29 12.23
CA SER A 380 -5.85 2.47 12.86
C SER A 380 -4.81 3.58 13.08
N TYR A 381 -3.60 3.22 13.51
CA TYR A 381 -2.51 4.18 13.68
C TYR A 381 -2.10 4.79 12.34
N THR A 382 -1.91 3.98 11.31
CA THR A 382 -1.56 4.43 9.95
C THR A 382 -2.57 5.47 9.45
N ILE A 383 -3.86 5.15 9.53
CA ILE A 383 -4.93 6.06 9.08
C ILE A 383 -4.97 7.35 9.93
N PHE A 384 -4.75 7.24 11.23
CA PHE A 384 -4.65 8.40 12.11
C PHE A 384 -3.49 9.31 11.73
N THR A 385 -2.29 8.76 11.47
CA THR A 385 -1.15 9.58 11.04
C THR A 385 -1.40 10.24 9.69
N MET A 386 -2.01 9.55 8.72
CA MET A 386 -2.41 10.13 7.45
C MET A 386 -3.38 11.30 7.64
N PHE A 387 -4.42 11.12 8.46
CA PHE A 387 -5.37 12.18 8.76
C PHE A 387 -4.68 13.39 9.40
N CYS A 388 -3.83 13.17 10.42
CA CYS A 388 -3.10 14.25 11.07
C CYS A 388 -2.16 14.99 10.13
N LYS A 389 -1.38 14.28 9.30
CA LYS A 389 -0.47 14.90 8.33
C LYS A 389 -1.22 15.75 7.30
N VAL A 390 -2.35 15.26 6.76
CA VAL A 390 -3.18 16.04 5.82
C VAL A 390 -3.83 17.23 6.52
N ALA A 391 -4.35 17.07 7.74
CA ALA A 391 -4.92 18.17 8.51
C ALA A 391 -3.88 19.25 8.86
N LEU A 392 -2.64 18.85 9.16
CA LEU A 392 -1.52 19.75 9.42
C LEU A 392 -1.10 20.57 8.19
N GLN A 393 -1.49 20.18 6.96
CA GLN A 393 -1.28 21.02 5.77
C GLN A 393 -2.00 22.37 5.88
N LEU A 394 -3.11 22.46 6.62
CA LEU A 394 -3.75 23.75 6.91
C LEU A 394 -2.76 24.67 7.65
N VAL A 395 -2.12 24.14 8.68
CA VAL A 395 -1.17 24.90 9.50
C VAL A 395 0.10 25.21 8.69
N GLY A 396 0.59 24.23 7.93
CA GLY A 396 1.82 24.35 7.14
C GLY A 396 1.72 25.25 5.90
N CYS A 397 0.58 25.30 5.22
CA CYS A 397 0.41 26.12 4.01
C CYS A 397 -0.23 27.48 4.29
N VAL A 398 -1.15 27.59 5.26
CA VAL A 398 -1.91 28.83 5.52
C VAL A 398 -1.29 29.65 6.64
N PHE A 399 -0.89 29.01 7.73
CA PHE A 399 -0.39 29.67 8.93
C PHE A 399 1.12 29.56 9.08
N LEU A 400 1.86 29.47 7.97
CA LEU A 400 3.32 29.36 7.99
C LEU A 400 3.97 30.56 8.72
N ASP A 401 3.44 31.76 8.49
CA ASP A 401 3.90 33.00 9.13
C ASP A 401 3.82 32.96 10.67
N TRP A 402 2.92 32.15 11.24
CA TRP A 402 2.80 32.02 12.70
C TRP A 402 4.06 31.40 13.34
N PHE A 403 4.81 30.59 12.58
CA PHE A 403 6.06 30.00 13.03
C PHE A 403 7.25 30.97 12.92
N PHE A 404 7.13 32.04 12.13
CA PHE A 404 8.15 33.05 11.98
C PHE A 404 8.02 34.09 13.10
N ASP A 405 9.04 34.20 13.96
CA ASP A 405 9.12 35.21 15.01
C ASP A 405 10.49 35.91 14.92
N SER A 406 10.49 37.19 14.57
CA SER A 406 11.69 37.91 14.09
C SER A 406 12.82 38.02 15.11
N ASP A 407 12.57 37.82 16.41
CA ASP A 407 13.52 38.14 17.48
C ASP A 407 14.22 36.92 18.13
N SER A 408 13.78 35.66 17.96
CA SER A 408 14.49 34.49 18.53
C SER A 408 14.08 33.11 17.96
N ILE A 409 14.30 32.88 16.66
CA ILE A 409 13.84 31.67 15.94
C ILE A 409 14.42 30.35 16.49
N HIS A 410 15.71 30.33 16.87
CA HIS A 410 16.41 29.09 17.25
C HIS A 410 16.00 28.47 18.62
N ASN A 411 15.47 29.27 19.55
CA ASN A 411 15.09 28.80 20.90
C ASN A 411 13.58 28.87 21.15
N SER A 412 12.79 29.17 20.12
CA SER A 412 11.35 29.27 20.24
C SER A 412 10.71 27.88 20.26
N MET A 413 9.79 27.67 21.20
CA MET A 413 8.91 26.49 21.27
C MET A 413 8.21 26.20 19.93
N ARG A 414 7.99 27.23 19.10
CA ARG A 414 7.35 27.12 17.78
C ARG A 414 8.19 26.32 16.76
N CYS A 415 9.51 26.49 16.74
CA CYS A 415 10.37 25.70 15.87
C CYS A 415 10.40 24.22 16.32
N THR A 416 10.45 23.97 17.63
CA THR A 416 10.35 22.60 18.17
C THR A 416 9.04 21.92 17.77
N ILE A 417 7.91 22.64 17.82
CA ILE A 417 6.60 22.13 17.37
C ILE A 417 6.64 21.83 15.87
N ARG A 418 7.20 22.73 15.05
CA ARG A 418 7.35 22.54 13.60
C ARG A 418 8.16 21.27 13.29
N GLN A 419 9.29 21.06 13.98
CA GLN A 419 10.14 19.89 13.79
C GLN A 419 9.50 18.59 14.32
N LEU A 420 8.86 18.63 15.50
CA LEU A 420 8.24 17.46 16.12
C LEU A 420 7.13 16.85 15.27
N PHE A 421 6.31 17.71 14.63
CA PHE A 421 5.23 17.28 13.75
C PHE A 421 5.61 17.27 12.27
N SER A 422 6.85 17.67 11.93
CA SER A 422 7.34 17.83 10.56
C SER A 422 6.36 18.64 9.68
N VAL A 423 6.03 19.85 10.15
CA VAL A 423 5.08 20.74 9.46
C VAL A 423 5.78 21.45 8.30
N ALA A 424 5.42 21.05 7.10
CA ALA A 424 5.81 21.69 5.84
C ALA A 424 4.65 21.64 4.85
N CYS A 425 4.53 22.66 4.00
CA CYS A 425 3.55 22.66 2.92
C CYS A 425 4.06 21.79 1.78
N VAL A 426 3.31 20.72 1.45
CA VAL A 426 3.65 19.79 0.37
C VAL A 426 2.53 19.63 -0.65
N ASN A 427 1.55 20.53 -0.61
CA ASN A 427 0.49 20.58 -1.59
C ASN A 427 1.07 20.77 -3.00
N SER A 428 0.61 19.95 -3.95
CA SER A 428 1.14 19.90 -5.32
C SER A 428 0.92 21.21 -6.08
N VAL A 429 -0.23 21.86 -5.88
CA VAL A 429 -0.55 23.17 -6.47
C VAL A 429 0.48 24.17 -5.99
N VAL A 430 0.60 24.31 -4.67
CA VAL A 430 1.52 25.25 -4.03
C VAL A 430 2.97 25.04 -4.50
N THR A 431 3.40 23.79 -4.56
CA THR A 431 4.76 23.42 -4.98
C THR A 431 5.01 23.74 -6.46
N ALA A 432 4.01 23.55 -7.34
CA ALA A 432 4.12 23.91 -8.75
C ALA A 432 4.31 25.42 -8.94
N TRP A 433 3.62 26.24 -8.14
CA TRP A 433 3.75 27.69 -8.16
C TRP A 433 5.11 28.17 -7.62
N LYS A 434 5.63 27.52 -6.59
CA LYS A 434 6.99 27.74 -6.09
C LYS A 434 8.03 27.52 -7.19
N ASN A 435 7.91 26.40 -7.93
CA ASN A 435 8.83 26.09 -9.03
C ASN A 435 8.71 27.05 -10.23
N ALA A 436 7.55 27.71 -10.39
CA ALA A 436 7.31 28.72 -11.41
C ALA A 436 7.89 30.11 -11.06
N GLY A 437 8.55 30.26 -9.90
CA GLY A 437 9.20 31.52 -9.48
C GLY A 437 8.23 32.58 -8.97
N VAL A 438 7.02 32.20 -8.56
CA VAL A 438 6.04 33.11 -7.96
C VAL A 438 6.29 33.17 -6.44
N ASP A 439 7.38 33.83 -6.05
CA ASP A 439 7.85 33.96 -4.66
C ASP A 439 6.86 34.67 -3.72
N ARG A 440 5.77 35.24 -4.27
CA ARG A 440 4.77 35.98 -3.51
C ARG A 440 3.92 35.09 -2.60
N LEU A 441 3.77 33.79 -2.88
CA LEU A 441 2.88 32.92 -2.09
C LEU A 441 3.46 32.53 -0.71
N PHE A 442 4.76 32.68 -0.48
CA PHE A 442 5.42 32.40 0.81
C PHE A 442 6.50 33.44 1.13
N PRO A 443 6.13 34.58 1.72
CA PRO A 443 7.13 35.48 2.26
C PRO A 443 7.82 34.75 3.44
N HIS A 444 9.16 34.68 3.45
CA HIS A 444 10.01 34.14 4.54
C HIS A 444 10.16 32.62 4.68
N GLU A 445 9.62 31.78 3.78
CA GLU A 445 9.83 30.31 3.84
C GLU A 445 11.31 29.93 3.76
N VAL A 446 12.09 30.59 2.89
CA VAL A 446 13.53 30.32 2.71
C VAL A 446 14.33 30.56 3.99
N ASP A 447 13.98 31.59 4.74
CA ASP A 447 14.63 31.91 6.01
C ASP A 447 14.21 30.92 7.10
N LEU A 448 12.93 30.54 7.12
CA LEU A 448 12.40 29.55 8.06
C LEU A 448 12.99 28.15 7.81
N ASP A 449 13.19 27.74 6.55
CA ASP A 449 13.83 26.47 6.19
C ASP A 449 15.32 26.44 6.53
N ARG A 450 16.01 27.59 6.46
CA ARG A 450 17.42 27.69 6.90
C ARG A 450 17.56 27.60 8.42
N MET A 451 16.67 28.25 9.16
CA MET A 451 16.77 28.35 10.62
C MET A 451 16.11 27.18 11.35
N CYS A 452 15.08 26.57 10.76
CA CYS A 452 14.28 25.48 11.33
C CYS A 452 13.97 24.42 10.26
N ALA A 453 15.00 23.75 9.77
CA ALA A 453 14.89 22.82 8.64
C ALA A 453 13.96 21.62 8.94
N VAL A 454 13.10 21.30 7.97
CA VAL A 454 12.21 20.13 7.97
C VAL A 454 12.28 19.47 6.59
N SER A 455 12.31 18.14 6.55
CA SER A 455 12.31 17.41 5.28
C SER A 455 10.91 17.38 4.66
N SER A 456 10.77 17.87 3.42
CA SER A 456 9.48 17.84 2.70
C SER A 456 8.98 16.42 2.42
N GLN A 457 9.88 15.44 2.28
CA GLN A 457 9.51 14.03 2.09
C GLN A 457 8.79 13.43 3.31
N GLU A 458 9.03 13.98 4.49
CA GLU A 458 8.44 13.50 5.74
C GLU A 458 7.00 14.00 5.95
N ALA A 459 6.75 15.26 5.56
CA ALA A 459 5.41 15.86 5.60
C ALA A 459 4.46 15.22 4.58
N GLN A 460 4.99 14.57 3.54
CA GLN A 460 4.19 13.79 2.60
C GLN A 460 3.67 12.48 3.21
N ILE A 461 2.51 12.02 2.74
CA ILE A 461 1.89 10.75 3.17
C ILE A 461 2.25 9.56 2.26
N GLY A 462 3.19 9.72 1.32
CA GLY A 462 3.48 8.69 0.31
C GLY A 462 3.88 7.34 0.92
N PHE A 463 4.80 7.35 1.90
CA PHE A 463 5.18 6.14 2.62
C PHE A 463 4.03 5.55 3.45
N ASP A 464 3.16 6.40 4.01
CA ASP A 464 1.98 5.98 4.77
C ASP A 464 0.96 5.25 3.86
N VAL A 465 0.74 5.76 2.63
CA VAL A 465 -0.14 5.11 1.63
C VAL A 465 0.39 3.74 1.24
N ILE A 466 1.69 3.62 0.99
CA ILE A 466 2.32 2.34 0.65
C ILE A 466 2.18 1.37 1.83
N ALA A 467 2.48 1.81 3.05
CA ALA A 467 2.30 0.99 4.24
C ALA A 467 0.84 0.53 4.43
N LEU A 468 -0.13 1.44 4.25
CA LEU A 468 -1.56 1.11 4.30
C LEU A 468 -1.95 0.07 3.26
N ALA A 469 -1.42 0.15 2.03
CA ALA A 469 -1.71 -0.82 0.98
C ALA A 469 -1.31 -2.24 1.38
N PHE A 470 -0.08 -2.41 1.88
CA PHE A 470 0.39 -3.70 2.40
C PHE A 470 -0.44 -4.17 3.60
N LEU A 471 -0.76 -3.26 4.53
CA LEU A 471 -1.56 -3.59 5.71
C LEU A 471 -2.97 -4.08 5.37
N VAL A 472 -3.66 -3.42 4.44
CA VAL A 472 -5.02 -3.80 4.02
C VAL A 472 -5.01 -5.17 3.35
N PHE A 473 -4.04 -5.44 2.47
CA PHE A 473 -3.90 -6.76 1.86
C PHE A 473 -3.56 -7.84 2.88
N GLN A 474 -2.64 -7.57 3.81
CA GLN A 474 -2.26 -8.53 4.85
C GLN A 474 -3.41 -8.84 5.81
N TYR A 475 -4.20 -7.81 6.17
CA TYR A 475 -5.39 -7.99 6.97
C TYR A 475 -6.43 -8.88 6.27
N ARG A 476 -6.58 -8.73 4.94
CA ARG A 476 -7.43 -9.64 4.14
C ARG A 476 -6.90 -11.07 4.11
N ILE A 477 -5.58 -11.25 4.03
CA ILE A 477 -4.93 -12.57 4.07
C ILE A 477 -5.31 -13.32 5.37
N PHE A 478 -5.28 -12.66 6.52
CA PHE A 478 -5.63 -13.27 7.81
C PHE A 478 -7.09 -13.75 7.90
N HIS A 479 -7.98 -13.22 7.05
CA HIS A 479 -9.38 -13.60 6.99
C HIS A 479 -9.70 -14.70 5.95
N THR A 480 -8.67 -15.34 5.36
CA THR A 480 -8.82 -16.30 4.25
C THR A 480 -8.49 -17.75 4.66
N TRP A 481 -9.17 -18.73 4.04
CA TRP A 481 -8.99 -20.18 4.30
C TRP A 481 -7.56 -20.70 4.11
N PHE A 482 -6.78 -20.06 3.24
CA PHE A 482 -5.37 -20.41 3.03
C PHE A 482 -4.49 -20.10 4.26
N PHE A 483 -4.78 -19.00 4.97
CA PHE A 483 -3.97 -18.61 6.12
C PHE A 483 -4.12 -19.57 7.31
N GLN A 484 -5.24 -20.29 7.39
CA GLN A 484 -5.44 -21.31 8.42
C GLN A 484 -4.37 -22.41 8.36
N HIS A 485 -3.93 -22.82 7.16
CA HIS A 485 -2.84 -23.78 6.98
C HIS A 485 -1.50 -23.20 7.46
N CYS A 486 -1.22 -21.93 7.15
CA CYS A 486 -0.04 -21.24 7.65
C CYS A 486 -0.01 -21.19 9.19
N MET A 487 -1.16 -21.00 9.83
CA MET A 487 -1.26 -20.97 11.29
C MET A 487 -0.96 -22.32 11.95
N VAL A 488 -1.38 -23.42 11.31
CA VAL A 488 -0.99 -24.78 11.73
C VAL A 488 0.52 -24.96 11.57
N GLU A 489 1.10 -24.46 10.49
CA GLU A 489 2.55 -24.54 10.26
C GLU A 489 3.34 -23.77 11.33
N TYR A 490 2.98 -22.52 11.66
CA TYR A 490 3.64 -21.77 12.73
C TYR A 490 3.58 -22.48 14.09
N ARG A 491 2.45 -23.14 14.38
CA ARG A 491 2.32 -23.95 15.59
C ARG A 491 3.27 -25.16 15.55
N SER A 492 3.37 -25.83 14.41
CA SER A 492 4.29 -26.94 14.19
C SER A 492 5.75 -26.51 14.35
N GLU A 493 6.15 -25.36 13.80
CA GLU A 493 7.50 -24.79 13.93
C GLU A 493 7.89 -24.59 15.41
N VAL A 494 7.01 -24.02 16.23
CA VAL A 494 7.29 -23.80 17.66
C VAL A 494 7.45 -25.12 18.42
N ILE A 495 6.61 -26.11 18.12
CA ILE A 495 6.70 -27.45 18.75
C ILE A 495 8.00 -28.15 18.31
N LEU A 496 8.34 -28.06 17.01
CA LEU A 496 9.53 -28.65 16.44
C LEU A 496 10.80 -27.99 16.97
N ALA A 497 10.81 -26.67 17.21
CA ALA A 497 11.95 -25.98 17.81
C ALA A 497 12.27 -26.52 19.22
N ASN A 498 11.25 -26.75 20.05
CA ASN A 498 11.41 -27.35 21.37
C ASN A 498 11.98 -28.78 21.30
N ARG A 499 11.47 -29.61 20.39
CA ARG A 499 11.99 -30.97 20.17
C ARG A 499 13.40 -30.97 19.58
N GLY A 500 13.70 -30.03 18.69
CA GLY A 500 15.00 -29.83 18.09
C GLY A 500 16.05 -29.43 19.12
N ALA A 501 15.69 -28.61 20.12
CA ALA A 501 16.57 -28.28 21.24
C ALA A 501 16.91 -29.51 22.08
N VAL A 502 15.92 -30.37 22.38
CA VAL A 502 16.14 -31.64 23.08
C VAL A 502 17.07 -32.55 22.29
N LEU A 503 16.81 -32.71 20.98
CA LEU A 503 17.64 -33.55 20.11
C LEU A 503 19.07 -33.01 19.98
N LYS A 504 19.23 -31.69 19.88
CA LYS A 504 20.55 -31.04 19.85
C LYS A 504 21.33 -31.29 21.15
N ASN A 505 20.66 -31.20 22.30
CA ASN A 505 21.31 -31.48 23.59
C ASN A 505 21.75 -32.95 23.69
N GLN A 506 20.93 -33.88 23.22
CA GLN A 506 21.29 -35.30 23.17
C GLN A 506 22.48 -35.57 22.23
N LEU A 507 22.54 -34.88 21.09
CA LEU A 507 23.67 -34.97 20.17
C LEU A 507 24.96 -34.44 20.81
N ILE A 508 24.88 -33.28 21.47
CA ILE A 508 26.00 -32.66 22.19
C ILE A 508 26.49 -33.58 23.32
N GLU A 509 25.59 -34.20 24.09
CA GLU A 509 25.95 -35.13 25.17
C GLU A 509 26.65 -36.38 24.62
N LYS A 510 26.15 -36.94 23.50
CA LYS A 510 26.78 -38.08 22.84
C LYS A 510 28.19 -37.73 22.35
N GLU A 511 28.36 -36.57 21.71
CA GLU A 511 29.67 -36.09 21.25
C GLU A 511 30.64 -35.88 22.43
N MET A 512 30.18 -35.30 23.54
CA MET A 512 30.99 -35.16 24.76
C MET A 512 31.44 -36.51 25.31
N LYS A 513 30.56 -37.52 25.32
CA LYS A 513 30.90 -38.87 25.78
C LYS A 513 31.95 -39.52 24.89
N GLU A 514 31.78 -39.46 23.57
CA GLU A 514 32.75 -40.00 22.61
C GLU A 514 34.12 -39.30 22.73
N GLN A 515 34.13 -37.98 22.90
CA GLN A 515 35.37 -37.23 23.15
C GLN A 515 36.02 -37.63 24.49
N ASN A 516 35.24 -37.82 25.55
CA ASN A 516 35.75 -38.24 26.85
C ASN A 516 36.35 -39.67 26.80
N GLU A 517 35.71 -40.59 26.08
CA GLU A 517 36.23 -41.93 25.84
C GLU A 517 37.56 -41.90 25.06
N GLN A 518 37.65 -41.08 24.01
CA GLN A 518 38.89 -40.88 23.26
C GLN A 518 39.99 -40.23 24.12
N GLN A 519 39.66 -39.23 24.93
CA GLN A 519 40.61 -38.61 25.87
C GLN A 519 41.09 -39.61 26.91
N THR A 520 40.18 -40.43 27.46
CA THR A 520 40.52 -41.49 28.43
C THR A 520 41.41 -42.56 27.79
N ALA A 521 41.14 -42.97 26.55
CA ALA A 521 41.97 -43.91 25.81
C ALA A 521 43.39 -43.34 25.57
N LYS A 522 43.50 -42.09 25.10
CA LYS A 522 44.78 -41.38 24.94
C LYS A 522 45.51 -41.24 26.28
N PHE A 523 44.80 -40.88 27.35
CA PHE A 523 45.37 -40.76 28.70
C PHE A 523 45.91 -42.09 29.22
N ASN A 524 45.18 -43.19 29.01
CA ASN A 524 45.62 -44.53 29.36
C ASN A 524 46.85 -44.96 28.55
N GLU A 525 46.91 -44.62 27.26
CA GLU A 525 48.09 -44.85 26.42
C GLU A 525 49.30 -44.07 26.94
N ILE A 526 49.13 -42.77 27.25
CA ILE A 526 50.18 -41.93 27.85
C ILE A 526 50.66 -42.53 29.17
N ARG A 527 49.74 -42.96 30.05
CA ARG A 527 50.07 -43.57 31.34
C ARG A 527 50.92 -44.84 31.16
N ARG A 528 50.56 -45.72 30.21
CA ARG A 528 51.34 -46.93 29.89
C ARG A 528 52.74 -46.57 29.37
N ARG A 529 52.85 -45.59 28.46
CA ARG A 529 54.15 -45.10 27.96
C ARG A 529 55.02 -44.54 29.09
N THR A 530 54.46 -43.73 29.99
CA THR A 530 55.17 -43.17 31.15
C THR A 530 55.65 -44.25 32.12
N GLN A 531 54.83 -45.26 32.41
CA GLN A 531 55.25 -46.40 33.23
C GLN A 531 56.40 -47.19 32.60
N ALA A 532 56.33 -47.48 31.30
CA ALA A 532 57.40 -48.16 30.58
C ALA A 532 58.70 -47.34 30.58
N ILE A 533 58.62 -46.01 30.43
CA ILE A 533 59.78 -45.11 30.56
C ILE A 533 60.34 -45.18 31.98
N ARG A 534 59.49 -45.11 33.01
CA ARG A 534 59.92 -45.18 34.42
C ARG A 534 60.62 -46.50 34.74
N GLU A 535 60.11 -47.62 34.23
CA GLU A 535 60.76 -48.93 34.39
C GLU A 535 62.10 -49.01 33.65
N ARG A 536 62.18 -48.51 32.42
CA ARG A 536 63.45 -48.42 31.67
C ARG A 536 64.47 -47.57 32.43
N TYR A 537 64.04 -46.42 32.95
CA TYR A 537 64.88 -45.52 33.74
C TYR A 537 65.36 -46.20 35.03
N ASN A 538 64.48 -46.90 35.76
CA ASN A 538 64.85 -47.67 36.96
C ASN A 538 65.82 -48.82 36.64
N LYS A 539 65.64 -49.53 35.52
CA LYS A 539 66.59 -50.55 35.06
C LYS A 539 67.95 -49.95 34.71
N GLN A 540 67.99 -48.79 34.07
CA GLN A 540 69.22 -48.05 33.78
C GLN A 540 69.91 -47.59 35.07
N MET A 541 69.17 -47.03 36.02
CA MET A 541 69.68 -46.68 37.35
C MET A 541 70.28 -47.89 38.07
N LYS A 542 69.57 -49.03 38.12
CA LYS A 542 70.10 -50.27 38.72
C LYS A 542 71.36 -50.79 38.02
N LYS A 543 71.41 -50.76 36.69
CA LYS A 543 72.63 -51.10 35.92
C LYS A 543 73.77 -50.14 36.23
N GLY A 544 73.49 -48.85 36.35
CA GLY A 544 74.45 -47.83 36.80
C GLY A 544 75.03 -48.18 38.16
N TYR A 545 74.18 -48.45 39.15
CA TYR A 545 74.59 -48.90 40.49
C TYR A 545 75.40 -50.22 40.47
N ALA A 546 74.99 -51.22 39.69
CA ALA A 546 75.71 -52.48 39.56
C ALA A 546 77.08 -52.31 38.90
N SER A 547 77.20 -51.43 37.89
CA SER A 547 78.48 -51.09 37.27
C SER A 547 79.41 -50.32 38.22
N LEU A 548 78.85 -49.45 39.07
CA LEU A 548 79.59 -48.74 40.11
C LEU A 548 80.09 -49.71 41.18
N SER A 549 79.24 -50.66 41.59
CA SER A 549 79.59 -51.72 42.53
C SER A 549 80.67 -52.64 41.97
N HIS A 550 80.57 -53.07 40.70
CA HIS A 550 81.60 -53.88 40.06
C HIS A 550 82.93 -53.14 39.90
N LYS A 551 82.90 -51.84 39.57
CA LYS A 551 84.12 -51.00 39.57
C LYS A 551 84.71 -50.85 40.97
N HIS A 552 83.88 -50.73 42.00
CA HIS A 552 84.32 -50.69 43.38
C HIS A 552 84.98 -52.01 43.80
N THR A 553 84.38 -53.15 43.46
CA THR A 553 84.96 -54.48 43.72
C THR A 553 86.26 -54.71 42.96
N GLN A 554 86.37 -54.27 41.70
CA GLN A 554 87.62 -54.31 40.94
C GLN A 554 88.70 -53.38 41.52
N MET A 555 88.33 -52.21 42.02
CA MET A 555 89.27 -51.29 42.66
C MET A 555 89.79 -51.86 43.99
N VAL A 556 88.93 -52.54 44.76
CA VAL A 556 89.30 -53.26 45.99
C VAL A 556 90.21 -54.46 45.69
N SER A 557 89.94 -55.26 44.65
CA SER A 557 90.81 -56.37 44.28
C SER A 557 92.15 -55.93 43.67
N LEU A 558 92.19 -54.80 42.95
CA LEU A 558 93.45 -54.17 42.51
C LEU A 558 94.27 -53.66 43.71
N PHE A 559 93.62 -53.10 44.74
CA PHE A 559 94.27 -52.69 45.99
C PHE A 559 94.83 -53.88 46.79
N ILE A 560 94.16 -55.03 46.76
CA ILE A 560 94.63 -56.27 47.41
C ILE A 560 95.83 -56.86 46.65
N ALA A 561 95.82 -56.84 45.31
CA ALA A 561 96.92 -57.32 44.49
C ALA A 561 98.19 -56.43 44.53
N LEU A 562 98.05 -55.15 44.85
CA LEU A 562 99.18 -54.22 45.06
C LEU A 562 99.79 -54.32 46.48
N ARG A 563 99.22 -55.13 47.38
CA ARG A 563 99.68 -55.29 48.78
C ARG A 563 100.38 -56.63 49.05
N SER A 564 100.41 -57.53 48.07
CA SER A 564 101.28 -58.72 48.03
C SER A 564 102.53 -58.43 47.23
#